data_AF-A0A1M5JKP3-F1
#
_entry.id   AF-A0A1M5JKP3-F1
#
_cell.length_a   1.000
_cell.length_b   1.000
_cell.length_c   1.000
_cell.angle_alpha   90.00
_cell.angle_beta   90.00
_cell.angle_gamma   90.00
#
_symmetry.space_group_name_H-M   'P 1'
#
loop_
_entity.id
_entity.type
_entity.pdbx_description
1 polymer ?
#
loop_
_entity_poly.entity_id
_entity_poly.type
_entity_poly.pdbx_seq_one_letter_code
_entity_poly.pdbx_strand_id
1 'polypeptide(L)'
;MKSYIPNYKYKFPVQIPRGDKRYILTYVRQMISEFVYDMGNLENNPFTFPEVQTLLDGITVGGHKLSDQNQILNIKASWDYMIELSVKEDININKDTICSIHNIVAKDEASIVGDFRNGNIGIAGTKDYKCIDASNLNDVFKNDINIINNINNPLEKAIILNLWMSYCQFFYDGNKRTSRLASNLILLSNDIGVLSISARDKQEYNTLMLEFYETMNADKVIKFLVEKCVIYFSGYNYKTYSEIIN
;
A
#
# COMPACT_ATOMS: atom_id res chain seq x y z
N MET A 1 -14.85 21.07 -5.68
CA MET A 1 -14.22 20.06 -6.56
C MET A 1 -14.86 18.71 -6.27
N LYS A 2 -14.91 17.79 -7.24
CA LYS A 2 -15.38 16.43 -6.97
C LYS A 2 -14.35 15.72 -6.08
N SER A 3 -14.81 15.14 -4.97
CA SER A 3 -13.99 14.30 -4.11
C SER A 3 -14.00 12.85 -4.63
N TYR A 4 -12.89 12.15 -4.43
CA TYR A 4 -12.68 10.77 -4.83
C TYR A 4 -12.47 9.84 -3.63
N ILE A 5 -12.80 10.29 -2.42
CA ILE A 5 -12.82 9.46 -1.22
C ILE A 5 -13.77 8.26 -1.45
N PRO A 6 -13.32 7.02 -1.22
CA PRO A 6 -14.15 5.82 -1.39
C PRO A 6 -15.49 5.91 -0.65
N ASN A 7 -16.56 5.38 -1.24
CA ASN A 7 -17.85 5.26 -0.55
C ASN A 7 -17.84 3.98 0.30
N TYR A 8 -18.09 4.09 1.61
CA TYR A 8 -18.18 2.93 2.50
C TYR A 8 -19.14 3.16 3.65
N LYS A 9 -19.76 2.08 4.13
CA LYS A 9 -20.55 1.99 5.35
C LYS A 9 -19.90 1.08 6.40
N TYR A 10 -18.81 0.40 6.04
CA TYR A 10 -18.02 -0.47 6.91
C TYR A 10 -17.69 0.23 8.22
N LYS A 11 -17.86 -0.49 9.33
CA LYS A 11 -17.60 0.01 10.68
C LYS A 11 -16.25 -0.52 11.13
N PHE A 12 -15.25 0.36 11.14
CA PHE A 12 -13.93 0.04 11.65
C PHE A 12 -13.99 -0.23 13.16
N PRO A 13 -13.17 -1.16 13.67
CA PRO A 13 -13.08 -1.41 15.11
C PRO A 13 -12.63 -0.13 15.83
N VAL A 14 -13.33 0.21 16.92
CA VAL A 14 -13.05 1.40 17.73
C VAL A 14 -11.81 1.20 18.59
N GLN A 15 -11.67 0.00 19.17
CA GLN A 15 -10.50 -0.40 19.93
C GLN A 15 -9.57 -1.19 19.02
N ILE A 16 -8.37 -0.66 18.80
CA ILE A 16 -7.34 -1.29 18.00
C ILE A 16 -6.15 -1.53 18.94
N PRO A 17 -5.72 -2.78 19.16
CA PRO A 17 -4.60 -3.06 20.02
C PRO A 17 -3.33 -2.42 19.45
N ARG A 18 -2.40 -2.12 20.36
CA ARG A 18 -1.09 -1.56 20.03
C ARG A 18 -0.01 -2.56 20.43
N GLY A 19 0.94 -2.79 19.53
CA GLY A 19 2.14 -3.56 19.83
C GLY A 19 3.22 -2.71 20.48
N ASP A 20 4.27 -3.37 20.94
CA ASP A 20 5.54 -2.71 21.23
C ASP A 20 6.22 -2.31 19.92
N LYS A 21 6.62 -1.05 19.77
CA LYS A 21 7.22 -0.51 18.55
C LYS A 21 8.46 -1.30 18.11
N ARG A 22 9.35 -1.67 19.05
CA ARG A 22 10.59 -2.40 18.71
C ARG A 22 10.26 -3.82 18.26
N TYR A 23 9.30 -4.47 18.91
CA TYR A 23 8.82 -5.78 18.52
C TYR A 23 8.22 -5.78 17.11
N ILE A 24 7.32 -4.84 16.81
CA ILE A 24 6.70 -4.71 15.48
C ILE A 24 7.79 -4.55 14.41
N LEU A 25 8.72 -3.61 14.60
CA LEU A 25 9.78 -3.36 13.62
C LEU A 25 10.72 -4.56 13.46
N THR A 26 10.96 -5.32 14.52
CA THR A 26 11.75 -6.56 14.46
C THR A 26 11.02 -7.62 13.63
N TYR A 27 9.73 -7.82 13.89
CA TYR A 27 8.89 -8.74 13.11
C TYR A 27 8.86 -8.34 11.63
N VAL A 28 8.61 -7.07 11.32
CA VAL A 28 8.55 -6.59 9.93
C VAL A 28 9.86 -6.83 9.19
N ARG A 29 11.01 -6.61 9.86
CA ARG A 29 12.33 -6.89 9.27
C ARG A 29 12.57 -8.38 9.05
N GLN A 30 12.09 -9.24 9.94
CA GLN A 30 12.20 -10.70 9.78
C GLN A 30 11.32 -11.22 8.63
N MET A 31 10.13 -10.64 8.46
CA MET A 31 9.16 -11.02 7.44
C MET A 31 9.35 -10.29 6.11
N ILE A 32 10.43 -9.51 5.97
CA ILE A 32 10.61 -8.59 4.83
C ILE A 32 10.57 -9.31 3.48
N SER A 33 11.16 -10.51 3.40
CA SER A 33 11.17 -11.31 2.16
C SER A 33 9.77 -11.72 1.73
N GLU A 34 8.88 -12.00 2.69
CA GLU A 34 7.48 -12.33 2.40
C GLU A 34 6.72 -11.12 1.90
N PHE A 35 6.88 -9.95 2.55
CA PHE A 35 6.23 -8.72 2.10
C PHE A 35 6.71 -8.23 0.73
N VAL A 36 8.01 -8.41 0.44
CA VAL A 36 8.56 -8.11 -0.88
C VAL A 36 8.00 -9.07 -1.93
N TYR A 37 7.98 -10.38 -1.65
CA TYR A 37 7.43 -11.39 -2.53
C TYR A 37 5.93 -11.17 -2.80
N ASP A 38 5.13 -10.97 -1.76
CA ASP A 38 3.69 -10.69 -1.87
C ASP A 38 3.43 -9.44 -2.73
N MET A 39 4.20 -8.38 -2.49
CA MET A 39 4.04 -7.13 -3.23
C MET A 39 4.44 -7.25 -4.71
N GLY A 40 5.51 -7.99 -5.02
CA GLY A 40 5.92 -8.29 -6.39
C GLY A 40 4.94 -9.23 -7.10
N ASN A 41 4.47 -10.28 -6.40
CA ASN A 41 3.53 -11.24 -6.95
C ASN A 41 2.22 -10.56 -7.39
N LEU A 42 1.73 -9.58 -6.63
CA LEU A 42 0.57 -8.79 -7.01
C LEU A 42 0.72 -8.05 -8.36
N GLU A 43 1.94 -7.66 -8.73
CA GLU A 43 2.27 -7.02 -10.01
C GLU A 43 2.64 -8.03 -11.11
N ASN A 44 2.46 -9.34 -10.86
CA ASN A 44 2.84 -10.44 -11.74
C ASN A 44 4.36 -10.57 -11.96
N ASN A 45 5.17 -10.15 -10.99
CA ASN A 45 6.59 -10.41 -11.00
C ASN A 45 6.85 -11.95 -10.98
N PRO A 46 7.71 -12.49 -11.87
CA PRO A 46 7.89 -13.93 -12.04
C PRO A 46 8.74 -14.60 -10.96
N PHE A 47 9.40 -13.83 -10.09
CA PHE A 47 10.26 -14.39 -9.05
C PHE A 47 9.46 -15.21 -8.04
N THR A 48 9.94 -16.41 -7.76
CA THR A 48 9.47 -17.25 -6.67
C THR A 48 9.98 -16.73 -5.32
N PHE A 49 9.35 -17.14 -4.23
CA PHE A 49 9.76 -16.72 -2.89
C PHE A 49 11.26 -17.03 -2.57
N PRO A 50 11.80 -18.23 -2.84
CA PRO A 50 13.22 -18.50 -2.63
C PRO A 50 14.16 -17.64 -3.48
N GLU A 51 13.76 -17.29 -4.71
CA GLU A 51 14.55 -16.40 -5.56
C GLU A 51 14.52 -14.96 -5.05
N VAL A 52 13.39 -14.49 -4.52
CA VAL A 52 13.32 -13.21 -3.80
C VAL A 52 14.29 -13.22 -2.63
N GLN A 53 14.28 -14.24 -1.78
CA GLN A 53 15.25 -14.34 -0.66
C GLN A 53 16.69 -14.27 -1.15
N THR A 54 17.02 -15.01 -2.21
CA THR A 54 18.36 -15.00 -2.82
C THR A 54 18.76 -13.60 -3.28
N LEU A 55 17.86 -12.86 -3.95
CA LEU A 55 18.09 -11.47 -4.34
C LEU A 55 18.30 -10.55 -3.13
N LEU A 56 17.51 -10.72 -2.07
CA LEU A 56 17.62 -9.89 -0.86
C LEU A 56 18.91 -10.14 -0.08
N ASP A 57 19.50 -11.33 -0.21
CA ASP A 57 20.84 -11.65 0.29
C ASP A 57 21.97 -11.06 -0.59
N GLY A 58 21.63 -10.32 -1.65
CA GLY A 58 22.58 -9.67 -2.55
C GLY A 58 23.13 -10.58 -3.66
N ILE A 59 22.49 -11.74 -3.88
CA ILE A 59 22.91 -12.73 -4.87
C ILE A 59 22.01 -12.64 -6.09
N THR A 60 22.60 -12.56 -7.29
CA THR A 60 21.84 -12.51 -8.55
C THR A 60 21.18 -13.85 -8.87
N VAL A 61 19.97 -13.81 -9.44
CA VAL A 61 19.25 -14.98 -9.93
C VAL A 61 19.15 -14.92 -11.45
N GLY A 62 19.60 -15.97 -12.15
CA GLY A 62 19.55 -16.05 -13.61
C GLY A 62 18.15 -16.40 -14.14
N GLY A 63 17.91 -16.13 -15.43
CA GLY A 63 16.69 -16.55 -16.13
C GLY A 63 15.52 -15.56 -16.11
N HIS A 64 15.67 -14.43 -15.41
CA HIS A 64 14.66 -13.36 -15.34
C HIS A 64 15.11 -12.09 -16.05
N LYS A 65 14.17 -11.18 -16.36
CA LYS A 65 14.51 -9.87 -16.92
C LYS A 65 15.14 -8.99 -15.83
N LEU A 66 16.04 -8.10 -16.25
CA LEU A 66 16.59 -7.08 -15.35
C LEU A 66 15.50 -6.18 -14.74
N SER A 67 14.45 -5.87 -15.50
CA SER A 67 13.30 -5.10 -14.99
C SER A 67 12.59 -5.82 -13.84
N ASP A 68 12.44 -7.14 -13.93
CA ASP A 68 11.74 -7.95 -12.92
C ASP A 68 12.57 -8.01 -11.63
N GLN A 69 13.90 -8.19 -11.77
CA GLN A 69 14.83 -8.12 -10.65
C GLN A 69 14.83 -6.74 -10.00
N ASN A 70 14.93 -5.67 -10.80
CA ASN A 70 14.96 -4.31 -10.30
C ASN A 70 13.68 -3.95 -9.54
N GLN A 71 12.51 -4.40 -10.01
CA GLN A 71 11.25 -4.20 -9.31
C GLN A 71 11.27 -4.82 -7.90
N ILE A 72 11.81 -6.04 -7.73
CA ILE A 72 11.95 -6.68 -6.42
C ILE A 72 12.88 -5.87 -5.50
N LEU A 73 14.02 -5.42 -6.02
CA LEU A 73 14.98 -4.61 -5.27
C LEU A 73 14.40 -3.23 -4.88
N ASN A 74 13.65 -2.59 -5.78
CA ASN A 74 12.95 -1.33 -5.51
C ASN A 74 11.88 -1.51 -4.43
N ILE A 75 11.12 -2.61 -4.47
CA ILE A 75 10.13 -2.93 -3.43
C ILE A 75 10.84 -3.08 -2.07
N LYS A 76 11.97 -3.80 -2.01
CA LYS A 76 12.76 -3.91 -0.77
C LYS A 76 13.23 -2.56 -0.26
N ALA A 77 13.86 -1.77 -1.13
CA ALA A 77 14.37 -0.44 -0.77
C ALA A 77 13.24 0.49 -0.30
N SER A 78 12.04 0.36 -0.88
CA SER A 78 10.87 1.15 -0.51
C SER A 78 10.31 0.75 0.85
N TRP A 79 10.33 -0.54 1.18
CA TRP A 79 10.00 -1.02 2.53
C TRP A 79 10.99 -0.51 3.57
N ASP A 80 12.29 -0.58 3.30
CA ASP A 80 13.33 -0.07 4.21
C ASP A 80 13.15 1.42 4.48
N TYR A 81 12.96 2.21 3.41
CA TYR A 81 12.72 3.63 3.52
C TYR A 81 11.43 3.95 4.29
N MET A 82 10.35 3.21 4.06
CA MET A 82 9.09 3.39 4.79
C MET A 82 9.24 3.05 6.29
N ILE A 83 10.00 2.00 6.63
CA ILE A 83 10.33 1.66 8.02
C ILE A 83 11.14 2.79 8.68
N GLU A 84 12.13 3.33 7.99
CA GLU A 84 12.93 4.49 8.45
C GLU A 84 12.07 5.74 8.62
N LEU A 85 11.08 5.94 7.75
CA LEU A 85 10.11 7.00 7.95
C LEU A 85 9.33 6.75 9.23
N SER A 86 8.72 5.57 9.43
CA SER A 86 7.80 5.28 10.57
C SER A 86 8.37 5.47 11.98
N VAL A 87 9.70 5.56 12.11
CA VAL A 87 10.36 5.83 13.40
C VAL A 87 10.55 7.32 13.68
N LYS A 88 10.40 8.19 12.68
CA LYS A 88 10.50 9.64 12.85
C LYS A 88 9.30 10.18 13.63
N GLU A 89 9.56 11.20 14.43
CA GLU A 89 8.51 11.99 15.07
C GLU A 89 7.84 12.88 13.99
N ASP A 90 6.54 13.14 14.14
CA ASP A 90 5.75 14.07 13.30
C ASP A 90 5.64 13.78 11.79
N ILE A 91 5.58 12.50 11.41
CA ILE A 91 5.33 12.14 10.01
C ILE A 91 3.93 12.61 9.60
N ASN A 92 3.89 13.48 8.60
CA ASN A 92 2.66 13.92 7.97
C ASN A 92 2.49 13.22 6.61
N ILE A 93 1.28 12.73 6.34
CA ILE A 93 0.92 12.18 5.04
C ILE A 93 0.55 13.37 4.13
N ASN A 94 1.52 13.77 3.31
CA ASN A 94 1.40 14.85 2.34
C ASN A 94 1.99 14.42 0.99
N LYS A 95 1.98 15.34 0.02
CA LYS A 95 2.47 15.05 -1.34
C LYS A 95 3.95 14.66 -1.31
N ASP A 96 4.78 15.38 -0.56
CA ASP A 96 6.22 15.15 -0.51
C ASP A 96 6.55 13.78 0.06
N THR A 97 5.91 13.39 1.17
CA THR A 97 6.07 12.06 1.77
C THR A 97 5.69 10.97 0.77
N ILE A 98 4.50 11.07 0.16
CA ILE A 98 4.01 10.08 -0.81
C ILE A 98 4.91 10.00 -2.05
N CYS A 99 5.32 11.15 -2.59
CA CYS A 99 6.20 11.22 -3.74
C CYS A 99 7.60 10.69 -3.43
N SER A 100 8.11 10.90 -2.22
CA SER A 100 9.40 10.34 -1.79
C SER A 100 9.38 8.80 -1.73
N ILE A 101 8.26 8.20 -1.32
CA ILE A 101 8.07 6.74 -1.39
C ILE A 101 7.99 6.29 -2.85
N HIS A 102 7.14 6.96 -3.66
CA HIS A 102 7.00 6.64 -5.08
C HIS A 102 8.33 6.73 -5.84
N ASN A 103 9.20 7.66 -5.45
CA ASN A 103 10.51 7.86 -6.06
C ASN A 103 11.40 6.60 -6.01
N ILE A 104 11.22 5.78 -4.98
CA ILE A 104 11.94 4.51 -4.82
C ILE A 104 11.15 3.37 -5.46
N VAL A 105 9.83 3.34 -5.24
CA VAL A 105 8.93 2.28 -5.72
C VAL A 105 8.99 2.10 -7.23
N ALA A 106 8.94 3.19 -7.98
CA ALA A 106 8.81 3.18 -9.43
C ALA A 106 10.12 3.56 -10.14
N LYS A 107 11.25 3.52 -9.43
CA LYS A 107 12.57 3.82 -9.99
C LYS A 107 12.82 2.90 -11.20
N ASP A 108 13.15 3.50 -12.35
CA ASP A 108 13.38 2.79 -13.62
C ASP A 108 12.14 2.03 -14.18
N GLU A 109 10.95 2.23 -13.61
CA GLU A 109 9.67 1.63 -14.06
C GLU A 109 8.71 2.69 -14.64
N ALA A 110 8.68 3.91 -14.09
CA ALA A 110 7.75 4.96 -14.52
C ALA A 110 8.44 6.07 -15.34
N SER A 111 7.69 6.66 -16.28
CA SER A 111 8.16 7.81 -17.09
C SER A 111 8.44 9.07 -16.27
N ILE A 112 7.67 9.27 -15.19
CA ILE A 112 7.90 10.31 -14.19
C ILE A 112 7.91 9.61 -12.84
N VAL A 113 9.00 9.79 -12.11
CA VAL A 113 9.26 9.18 -10.80
C VAL A 113 9.28 10.31 -9.77
N GLY A 114 8.65 10.09 -8.62
CA GLY A 114 8.59 11.10 -7.56
C GLY A 114 7.72 12.35 -7.82
N ASP A 115 6.87 12.37 -8.85
CA ASP A 115 5.85 13.41 -9.03
C ASP A 115 4.64 12.86 -9.79
N PHE A 116 3.52 13.58 -9.77
CA PHE A 116 2.30 13.19 -10.44
C PHE A 116 2.46 13.18 -11.97
N ARG A 117 1.74 12.26 -12.62
CA ARG A 117 1.71 12.18 -14.07
C ARG A 117 1.13 13.45 -14.69
N ASN A 118 1.63 13.81 -15.86
CA ASN A 118 1.11 14.92 -16.68
C ASN A 118 0.31 14.44 -17.90
N GLY A 119 0.10 13.12 -18.03
CA GLY A 119 -0.71 12.50 -19.07
C GLY A 119 -1.74 11.54 -18.50
N ASN A 120 -2.73 11.19 -19.31
CA ASN A 120 -3.81 10.29 -18.92
C ASN A 120 -3.40 8.81 -19.07
N ILE A 121 -3.85 7.99 -18.13
CA ILE A 121 -3.66 6.53 -18.11
C ILE A 121 -5.01 5.86 -17.89
N GLY A 122 -5.04 4.53 -17.99
CA GLY A 122 -6.22 3.72 -17.69
C GLY A 122 -5.86 2.52 -16.81
N ILE A 123 -6.89 1.89 -16.23
CA ILE A 123 -6.76 0.61 -15.54
C ILE A 123 -7.30 -0.48 -16.47
N ALA A 124 -6.49 -1.50 -16.75
CA ALA A 124 -6.93 -2.63 -17.54
C ALA A 124 -8.00 -3.44 -16.78
N GLY A 125 -9.00 -3.95 -17.52
CA GLY A 125 -10.07 -4.78 -16.95
C GLY A 125 -11.28 -4.00 -16.42
N THR A 126 -11.26 -2.67 -16.48
CA THR A 126 -12.43 -1.83 -16.18
C THR A 126 -13.13 -1.38 -17.46
N LYS A 127 -14.45 -1.24 -17.42
CA LYS A 127 -15.33 -0.83 -18.52
C LYS A 127 -15.73 0.64 -18.41
N ASP A 128 -16.19 1.07 -17.24
CA ASP A 128 -16.81 2.38 -17.05
C ASP A 128 -15.91 3.34 -16.26
N TYR A 129 -15.00 2.80 -15.44
CA TYR A 129 -14.01 3.59 -14.72
C TYR A 129 -13.14 4.43 -15.67
N LYS A 130 -12.98 5.71 -15.31
CA LYS A 130 -12.08 6.66 -15.99
C LYS A 130 -11.15 7.29 -14.96
N CYS A 131 -9.85 7.20 -15.22
CA CYS A 131 -8.86 7.89 -14.40
C CYS A 131 -9.11 9.40 -14.40
N ILE A 132 -8.69 10.04 -13.32
CA ILE A 132 -8.74 11.50 -13.17
C ILE A 132 -7.85 12.13 -14.23
N ASP A 133 -8.31 13.21 -14.86
CA ASP A 133 -7.47 13.92 -15.82
C ASP A 133 -6.22 14.47 -15.11
N ALA A 134 -5.05 14.31 -15.76
CA ALA A 134 -3.75 14.68 -15.19
C ALA A 134 -3.71 16.14 -14.70
N SER A 135 -4.40 17.05 -15.39
CA SER A 135 -4.47 18.47 -15.03
C SER A 135 -5.14 18.73 -13.68
N ASN A 136 -5.97 17.80 -13.18
CA ASN A 136 -6.72 17.96 -11.94
C ASN A 136 -6.07 17.26 -10.73
N LEU A 137 -4.98 16.51 -10.92
CA LEU A 137 -4.42 15.64 -9.87
C LEU A 137 -3.96 16.41 -8.63
N ASN A 138 -3.29 17.55 -8.82
CA ASN A 138 -2.81 18.35 -7.69
C ASN A 138 -3.98 18.91 -6.85
N ASP A 139 -5.04 19.36 -7.50
CA ASP A 139 -6.20 19.92 -6.81
C ASP A 139 -7.03 18.83 -6.12
N VAL A 140 -7.22 17.67 -6.77
CA VAL A 140 -7.85 16.50 -6.14
C VAL A 140 -7.06 16.07 -4.91
N PHE A 141 -5.74 15.95 -5.04
CA PHE A 141 -4.88 15.59 -3.92
C PHE A 141 -5.04 16.56 -2.76
N LYS A 142 -4.92 17.87 -3.02
CA LYS A 142 -5.06 18.92 -2.01
C LYS A 142 -6.42 18.90 -1.31
N ASN A 143 -7.50 18.62 -2.05
CA ASN A 143 -8.84 18.55 -1.49
C ASN A 143 -9.03 17.32 -0.58
N ASP A 144 -8.69 16.13 -1.09
CA ASP A 144 -9.01 14.87 -0.44
C ASP A 144 -8.03 14.49 0.67
N ILE A 145 -6.74 14.87 0.56
CA ILE A 145 -5.74 14.51 1.57
C ILE A 145 -6.07 15.10 2.95
N ASN A 146 -6.66 16.30 2.98
CA ASN A 146 -7.11 16.93 4.23
C ASN A 146 -8.27 16.16 4.87
N ILE A 147 -9.19 15.63 4.06
CA ILE A 147 -10.29 14.79 4.55
C ILE A 147 -9.73 13.51 5.17
N ILE A 148 -8.78 12.85 4.49
CA ILE A 148 -8.13 11.62 4.98
C ILE A 148 -7.36 11.90 6.27
N ASN A 149 -6.59 12.99 6.32
CA ASN A 149 -5.80 13.33 7.50
C ASN A 149 -6.67 13.64 8.74
N ASN A 150 -7.91 14.07 8.55
CA ASN A 150 -8.88 14.30 9.63
C ASN A 150 -9.63 13.04 10.09
N ILE A 151 -9.38 11.86 9.51
CA ILE A 151 -9.91 10.59 10.01
C ILE A 151 -9.23 10.26 11.34
N ASN A 152 -10.01 10.13 12.42
CA ASN A 152 -9.46 9.88 13.76
C ASN A 152 -8.98 8.44 13.95
N ASN A 153 -9.66 7.46 13.37
CA ASN A 153 -9.28 6.07 13.48
C ASN A 153 -8.07 5.80 12.55
N PRO A 154 -6.88 5.45 13.07
CA PRO A 154 -5.68 5.28 12.25
C PRO A 154 -5.72 4.07 11.32
N LEU A 155 -6.45 3.00 11.68
CA LEU A 155 -6.67 1.86 10.77
C LEU A 155 -7.57 2.29 9.60
N GLU A 156 -8.66 2.99 9.89
CA GLU A 156 -9.52 3.58 8.86
C GLU A 156 -8.72 4.50 7.94
N LYS A 157 -7.96 5.44 8.51
CA LYS A 157 -7.11 6.36 7.76
C LYS A 157 -6.16 5.62 6.81
N ALA A 158 -5.48 4.58 7.31
CA ALA A 158 -4.55 3.79 6.52
C ALA A 158 -5.25 3.07 5.35
N ILE A 159 -6.39 2.43 5.60
CA ILE A 159 -7.11 1.66 4.57
C ILE A 159 -7.74 2.60 3.54
N ILE A 160 -8.33 3.71 3.97
CA ILE A 160 -8.93 4.70 3.06
C ILE A 160 -7.85 5.39 2.21
N LEU A 161 -6.68 5.72 2.79
CA LEU A 161 -5.56 6.24 2.01
C LEU A 161 -5.13 5.27 0.92
N ASN A 162 -4.98 3.98 1.26
CA ASN A 162 -4.59 2.94 0.30
C ASN A 162 -5.55 2.87 -0.89
N LEU A 163 -6.86 2.81 -0.60
CA LEU A 163 -7.90 2.68 -1.62
C LEU A 163 -8.06 3.94 -2.45
N TRP A 164 -8.03 5.11 -1.81
CA TRP A 164 -8.11 6.41 -2.48
C TRP A 164 -6.95 6.62 -3.45
N MET A 165 -5.70 6.40 -3.02
CA MET A 165 -4.54 6.53 -3.90
C MET A 165 -4.58 5.52 -5.06
N SER A 166 -4.99 4.28 -4.77
CA SER A 166 -5.18 3.25 -5.79
C SER A 166 -6.28 3.62 -6.78
N TYR A 167 -7.35 4.29 -6.36
CA TYR A 167 -8.42 4.78 -7.23
C TYR A 167 -7.99 5.98 -8.07
N CYS A 168 -7.26 6.94 -7.49
CA CYS A 168 -6.92 8.19 -8.17
C CYS A 168 -5.82 8.03 -9.23
N GLN A 169 -4.93 7.03 -9.08
CA GLN A 169 -3.84 6.76 -10.02
C GLN A 169 -3.00 8.02 -10.29
N PHE A 170 -2.37 8.56 -9.24
CA PHE A 170 -1.59 9.80 -9.29
C PHE A 170 -0.32 9.71 -10.16
N PHE A 171 0.21 8.51 -10.36
CA PHE A 171 1.49 8.24 -11.01
C PHE A 171 1.32 7.45 -12.31
N TYR A 172 2.36 7.38 -13.14
CA TYR A 172 2.35 6.55 -14.35
C TYR A 172 2.38 5.04 -14.06
N ASP A 173 3.15 4.64 -13.04
CA ASP A 173 3.23 3.27 -12.54
C ASP A 173 3.42 3.32 -11.00
N GLY A 174 3.50 2.18 -10.31
CA GLY A 174 3.79 2.12 -8.89
C GLY A 174 2.64 2.57 -7.98
N ASN A 175 1.48 2.91 -8.53
CA ASN A 175 0.34 3.46 -7.78
C ASN A 175 -0.04 2.57 -6.60
N LYS A 176 -0.43 1.31 -6.84
CA LYS A 176 -0.89 0.40 -5.78
C LYS A 176 0.22 0.05 -4.79
N ARG A 177 1.48 -0.03 -5.22
CA ARG A 177 2.64 -0.30 -4.36
C ARG A 177 2.89 0.88 -3.41
N THR A 178 2.89 2.09 -3.95
CA THR A 178 3.02 3.34 -3.19
C THR A 178 1.85 3.50 -2.20
N SER A 179 0.62 3.23 -2.64
CA SER A 179 -0.57 3.27 -1.78
C SER A 179 -0.44 2.35 -0.56
N ARG A 180 0.03 1.11 -0.76
CA ARG A 180 0.22 0.12 0.31
C ARG A 180 1.31 0.55 1.27
N LEU A 181 2.43 1.09 0.77
CA LEU A 181 3.51 1.60 1.63
C LEU A 181 3.11 2.84 2.42
N ALA A 182 2.38 3.78 1.81
CA ALA A 182 1.85 4.95 2.52
C ALA A 182 0.82 4.55 3.61
N SER A 183 0.02 3.51 3.34
CA SER A 183 -0.87 2.89 4.33
C SER A 183 -0.09 2.26 5.49
N ASN A 184 0.94 1.47 5.17
CA ASN A 184 1.81 0.85 6.17
C ASN A 184 2.58 1.87 7.00
N LEU A 185 2.94 3.01 6.42
CA LEU A 185 3.53 4.11 7.17
C LEU A 185 2.61 4.57 8.30
N ILE A 186 1.30 4.71 8.04
CA ILE A 186 0.33 5.04 9.09
C ILE A 186 0.24 3.91 10.13
N LEU A 187 0.09 2.66 9.70
CA LEU A 187 -0.09 1.52 10.61
C LEU A 187 1.11 1.32 11.54
N LEU A 188 2.34 1.41 11.02
CA LEU A 188 3.57 1.25 11.80
C LEU A 188 3.85 2.46 12.70
N SER A 189 3.61 3.69 12.22
CA SER A 189 3.80 4.89 13.05
C SER A 189 2.84 4.96 14.23
N ASN A 190 1.76 4.17 14.17
CA ASN A 190 0.73 4.06 15.18
C ASN A 190 0.79 2.73 15.95
N ASP A 191 1.83 1.91 15.78
CA ASP A 191 2.02 0.63 16.46
C ASP A 191 0.83 -0.35 16.31
N ILE A 192 0.09 -0.28 15.20
CA ILE A 192 -1.08 -1.13 14.94
C ILE A 192 -0.66 -2.44 14.32
N GLY A 193 0.15 -2.35 13.27
CA GLY A 193 0.59 -3.51 12.50
C GLY A 193 0.98 -3.21 11.07
N VAL A 194 0.83 -4.23 10.22
CA VAL A 194 1.31 -4.21 8.84
C VAL A 194 0.29 -4.86 7.90
N LEU A 195 0.01 -4.17 6.81
CA LEU A 195 -0.82 -4.64 5.70
C LEU A 195 0.06 -5.39 4.69
N SER A 196 -0.19 -6.69 4.52
CA SER A 196 0.30 -7.50 3.40
C SER A 196 -0.84 -8.29 2.78
N ILE A 197 -0.90 -8.29 1.45
CA ILE A 197 -1.86 -9.09 0.70
C ILE A 197 -1.09 -10.29 0.17
N SER A 198 -1.30 -11.44 0.80
CA SER A 198 -0.58 -12.66 0.44
C SER A 198 -0.76 -13.03 -1.03
N ALA A 199 0.28 -13.57 -1.65
CA ALA A 199 0.21 -14.10 -3.02
C ALA A 199 -0.97 -15.06 -3.24
N ARG A 200 -1.36 -15.83 -2.21
CA ARG A 200 -2.52 -16.75 -2.27
C ARG A 200 -3.87 -16.02 -2.39
N ASP A 201 -3.94 -14.78 -1.94
CA ASP A 201 -5.16 -13.96 -1.88
C ASP A 201 -5.25 -12.96 -3.06
N LYS A 202 -4.27 -12.98 -3.97
CA LYS A 202 -4.17 -12.10 -5.14
C LYS A 202 -5.44 -12.10 -6.00
N GLN A 203 -6.01 -13.27 -6.29
CA GLN A 203 -7.18 -13.37 -7.15
C GLN A 203 -8.41 -12.71 -6.53
N GLU A 204 -8.65 -12.96 -5.23
CA GLU A 204 -9.74 -12.36 -4.48
C GLU A 204 -9.56 -10.84 -4.42
N TYR A 205 -8.36 -10.37 -4.06
CA TYR A 205 -8.04 -8.94 -4.01
C TYR A 205 -8.28 -8.25 -5.36
N ASN A 206 -7.78 -8.81 -6.46
CA ASN A 206 -7.94 -8.21 -7.78
C ASN A 206 -9.42 -8.15 -8.20
N THR A 207 -10.21 -9.17 -7.87
CA THR A 207 -11.66 -9.18 -8.15
C THR A 207 -12.37 -8.06 -7.39
N LEU A 208 -12.07 -7.90 -6.10
CA LEU A 208 -12.63 -6.84 -5.25
C LEU A 208 -12.21 -5.44 -5.71
N MET A 209 -10.95 -5.27 -6.13
CA MET A 209 -10.46 -4.00 -6.65
C MET A 209 -11.12 -3.61 -7.96
N LEU A 210 -11.37 -4.56 -8.87
CA LEU A 210 -12.11 -4.28 -10.11
C LEU A 210 -13.53 -3.80 -9.81
N GLU A 211 -14.26 -4.49 -8.91
CA GLU A 211 -15.58 -4.02 -8.47
C GLU A 211 -15.51 -2.62 -7.84
N PHE A 212 -14.50 -2.36 -7.02
CA PHE A 212 -14.27 -1.06 -6.40
C PHE A 212 -13.99 0.04 -7.44
N TYR A 213 -13.20 -0.21 -8.49
CA TYR A 213 -12.94 0.79 -9.51
C TYR A 213 -14.20 1.20 -10.28
N GLU A 214 -15.07 0.24 -10.60
CA GLU A 214 -16.31 0.51 -11.34
C GLU A 214 -17.36 1.24 -10.48
N THR A 215 -17.45 0.89 -9.20
CA THR A 215 -18.57 1.34 -8.34
C THR A 215 -18.18 2.42 -7.36
N MET A 216 -16.89 2.58 -7.08
CA MET A 216 -16.35 3.39 -5.99
C MET A 216 -16.88 2.97 -4.60
N ASN A 217 -17.54 1.81 -4.49
CA ASN A 217 -17.98 1.21 -3.22
C ASN A 217 -16.87 0.33 -2.66
N ALA A 218 -16.39 0.69 -1.48
CA ALA A 218 -15.23 0.08 -0.86
C ALA A 218 -15.55 -0.95 0.24
N ASP A 219 -16.82 -1.20 0.57
CA ASP A 219 -17.18 -2.03 1.73
C ASP A 219 -16.55 -3.43 1.69
N LYS A 220 -16.61 -4.09 0.53
CA LYS A 220 -16.07 -5.45 0.37
C LYS A 220 -14.55 -5.48 0.44
N VAL A 221 -13.87 -4.53 -0.21
CA VAL A 221 -12.41 -4.47 -0.20
C VAL A 221 -11.87 -4.00 1.16
N ILE A 222 -12.55 -3.07 1.84
CA ILE A 222 -12.22 -2.69 3.21
C ILE A 222 -12.30 -3.90 4.12
N LYS A 223 -13.41 -4.64 4.07
CA LYS A 223 -13.59 -5.86 4.87
C LYS A 223 -12.46 -6.85 4.62
N PHE A 224 -12.16 -7.14 3.35
CA PHE A 224 -11.08 -8.05 2.99
C PHE A 224 -9.73 -7.59 3.55
N LEU A 225 -9.36 -6.32 3.36
CA LEU A 225 -8.08 -5.80 3.83
C LEU A 225 -7.97 -5.84 5.35
N VAL A 226 -9.00 -5.35 6.05
CA VAL A 226 -9.04 -5.25 7.52
C VAL A 226 -9.04 -6.63 8.18
N GLU A 227 -9.83 -7.57 7.67
CA GLU A 227 -10.05 -8.85 8.34
C GLU A 227 -9.00 -9.91 7.97
N LYS A 228 -8.41 -9.82 6.78
CA LYS A 228 -7.55 -10.86 6.21
C LYS A 228 -6.12 -10.43 5.94
N CYS A 229 -5.86 -9.15 5.65
CA CYS A 229 -4.56 -8.69 5.16
C CYS A 229 -3.77 -7.86 6.17
N VAL A 230 -4.40 -7.33 7.22
CA VAL A 230 -3.68 -6.64 8.29
C VAL A 230 -3.26 -7.65 9.35
N ILE A 231 -1.95 -7.72 9.60
CA ILE A 231 -1.37 -8.40 10.76
C ILE A 231 -1.32 -7.37 11.89
N TYR A 232 -2.08 -7.59 12.95
CA TYR A 232 -2.19 -6.66 14.07
C TYR A 232 -1.27 -7.04 15.22
N PHE A 233 -0.99 -6.12 16.14
CA PHE A 233 -0.10 -6.36 17.26
C PHE A 233 -0.71 -5.93 18.60
N SER A 234 -0.35 -6.67 19.65
CA SER A 234 -0.74 -6.38 21.03
C SER A 234 0.41 -6.77 21.95
N GLY A 235 1.10 -5.76 22.51
CA GLY A 235 2.37 -5.98 23.22
C GLY A 235 3.40 -6.70 22.33
N TYR A 236 3.88 -7.86 22.77
CA TYR A 236 4.90 -8.68 22.09
C TYR A 236 4.30 -9.85 21.29
N ASN A 237 3.06 -9.73 20.83
CA ASN A 237 2.38 -10.75 20.02
C ASN A 237 1.71 -10.11 18.80
N TYR A 238 1.58 -10.89 17.72
CA TYR A 238 0.67 -10.56 16.62
C TYR A 238 -0.71 -11.19 16.87
N LYS A 239 -1.75 -10.56 16.33
CA LYS A 239 -3.15 -10.95 16.46
C LYS A 239 -3.82 -11.01 15.08
N THR A 240 -4.72 -11.97 14.94
CA THR A 240 -5.72 -12.01 13.87
C THR A 240 -6.85 -11.02 14.15
N TYR A 241 -7.61 -10.66 13.12
CA TYR A 241 -8.76 -9.76 13.27
C TYR A 241 -9.80 -10.30 14.29
N SER A 242 -10.05 -11.61 14.31
CA SER A 242 -10.96 -12.24 15.26
C SER A 242 -10.53 -12.07 16.73
N GLU A 243 -9.23 -11.92 16.99
CA GLU A 243 -8.69 -11.72 18.36
C GLU A 243 -8.70 -10.25 18.80
N ILE A 244 -9.19 -9.35 17.93
CA ILE A 244 -9.29 -7.90 18.17
C ILE A 244 -10.73 -7.50 18.48
N ILE A 245 -11.68 -8.14 17.81
CA ILE A 245 -13.11 -7.83 17.96
C ILE A 245 -13.79 -8.56 19.14
N ASN A 246 -13.10 -9.55 19.73
CA ASN A 246 -13.51 -10.27 20.94
C ASN A 246 -12.83 -9.68 22.17
#